data_AF-A0ABD0Q3B2-F1
#
_entry.id   AF-A0ABD0Q3B2-F1
#
_cell.length_a   1.000
_cell.length_b   1.000
_cell.length_c   1.000
_cell.angle_alpha   90.00
_cell.angle_beta   90.00
_cell.angle_gamma   90.00
#
_symmetry.space_group_name_H-M   'P 1'
#
loop_
_entity.id
_entity.type
_entity.pdbx_description
1 polymer ?
#
loop_
_entity_poly.entity_id
_entity_poly.type
_entity_poly.pdbx_seq_one_letter_code
_entity_poly.pdbx_strand_id
1 'polypeptide(L)'
;LPSSLMAGFPVCPKLEMEFGDLNESKFRWFKETSPSAHMSGDQDCWKEVGQDRVFTPSNQDIGLKVMFKCTPGNGSRFGEPKELLSSGVVEAGPGTCTFDNRHMYTQKLTDESSLRVVSYNILADIYAQTDLSKTVLYPYCAPYALEMDYRQNLIKKELSGYNADIICLQEVDKGVFVDSLSPALDAFGFDGVFRIKERQHEGLATYFRRSKLKLLEQYDVMLSEALTTDPLHRELLEKVSTNPSLKEKIEN
;
A
#
# COMPACT_ATOMS: atom_id res chain seq x y z
N LEU A 1 -9.28 -10.23 0.45
CA LEU A 1 -9.74 -8.88 0.03
C LEU A 1 -9.53 -7.91 1.18
N PRO A 2 -9.40 -6.60 0.93
CA PRO A 2 -9.39 -5.61 2.00
C PRO A 2 -10.63 -5.72 2.89
N SER A 3 -10.47 -5.46 4.19
CA SER A 3 -11.56 -5.44 5.19
C SER A 3 -12.54 -4.28 4.94
N SER A 4 -12.00 -3.11 4.58
CA SER A 4 -12.75 -1.89 4.26
C SER A 4 -12.72 -1.60 2.76
N LEU A 5 -13.88 -1.30 2.20
CA LEU A 5 -14.11 -1.00 0.79
C LEU A 5 -14.81 0.36 0.69
N MET A 6 -14.29 1.29 -0.08
CA MET A 6 -14.90 2.62 -0.25
C MET A 6 -15.19 2.94 -1.72
N ALA A 7 -16.35 3.54 -1.98
CA ALA A 7 -16.70 4.06 -3.29
C ALA A 7 -15.67 5.12 -3.74
N GLY A 8 -15.14 4.95 -4.95
CA GLY A 8 -14.10 5.81 -5.54
C GLY A 8 -12.68 5.48 -5.09
N PHE A 9 -12.45 4.36 -4.38
CA PHE A 9 -11.12 3.92 -3.93
C PHE A 9 -10.76 2.54 -4.50
N PRO A 10 -9.49 2.31 -4.88
CA PRO A 10 -9.08 1.08 -5.55
C PRO A 10 -9.03 -0.10 -4.59
N VAL A 11 -9.77 -1.15 -4.89
CA VAL A 11 -9.76 -2.43 -4.19
C VAL A 11 -8.66 -3.30 -4.79
N CYS A 12 -7.58 -3.45 -4.02
CA CYS A 12 -6.39 -4.19 -4.44
C CYS A 12 -6.33 -5.54 -3.70
N PRO A 13 -6.56 -6.69 -4.37
CA PRO A 13 -6.48 -8.00 -3.73
C PRO A 13 -5.01 -8.38 -3.47
N LYS A 14 -4.74 -8.92 -2.27
CA LYS A 14 -3.50 -9.63 -1.98
C LYS A 14 -3.54 -11.00 -2.63
N LEU A 15 -2.61 -11.26 -3.54
CA LEU A 15 -2.51 -12.51 -4.30
C LEU A 15 -1.10 -13.06 -4.12
N GLU A 16 -1.02 -14.27 -3.59
CA GLU A 16 0.20 -15.07 -3.54
C GLU A 16 0.00 -16.23 -4.50
N MET A 17 0.94 -16.42 -5.42
CA MET A 17 0.84 -17.38 -6.50
C MET A 17 2.13 -18.17 -6.62
N GLU A 18 1.98 -19.47 -6.80
CA GLU A 18 3.08 -20.39 -7.12
C GLU A 18 2.91 -20.89 -8.55
N PHE A 19 4.03 -21.07 -9.26
CA PHE A 19 4.07 -21.62 -10.62
C PHE A 19 3.22 -20.87 -11.67
N GLY A 20 2.91 -19.59 -11.41
CA GLY A 20 2.12 -18.74 -12.29
C GLY A 20 2.62 -17.31 -12.35
N ASP A 21 2.04 -16.54 -13.26
CA ASP A 21 2.27 -15.11 -13.44
C ASP A 21 0.93 -14.38 -13.33
N LEU A 22 0.88 -13.34 -12.50
CA LEU A 22 -0.31 -12.52 -12.30
C LEU A 22 -0.71 -11.77 -13.58
N ASN A 23 0.24 -11.46 -14.47
CA ASN A 23 -0.06 -10.84 -15.76
C ASN A 23 -0.70 -11.82 -16.75
N GLU A 24 -0.45 -13.12 -16.59
CA GLU A 24 -1.00 -14.21 -17.40
C GLU A 24 -2.25 -14.84 -16.77
N SER A 25 -2.72 -14.28 -15.65
CA SER A 25 -3.89 -14.77 -14.91
C SER A 25 -5.17 -14.05 -15.33
N LYS A 26 -6.33 -14.68 -15.09
CA LYS A 26 -7.64 -14.06 -15.38
C LYS A 26 -8.31 -13.60 -14.10
N PHE A 27 -8.76 -12.35 -14.10
CA PHE A 27 -9.49 -11.75 -13.00
C PHE A 27 -10.92 -11.43 -13.42
N ARG A 28 -11.87 -11.60 -12.50
CA ARG A 28 -13.26 -11.19 -12.68
C ARG A 28 -13.79 -10.65 -11.37
N TRP A 29 -14.46 -9.51 -11.44
CA TRP A 29 -15.12 -8.87 -10.31
C TRP A 29 -16.63 -8.96 -10.47
N PHE A 30 -17.31 -9.23 -9.38
CA PHE A 30 -18.76 -9.29 -9.31
C PHE A 30 -19.24 -8.45 -8.13
N LYS A 31 -20.42 -7.86 -8.26
CA LYS A 31 -21.14 -7.21 -7.15
C LYS A 31 -22.50 -7.85 -6.98
N GLU A 32 -23.07 -7.72 -5.79
CA GLU A 32 -24.45 -8.13 -5.58
C GLU A 32 -25.42 -7.36 -6.48
N THR A 33 -26.50 -7.98 -6.91
CA THR A 33 -27.57 -7.31 -7.67
C THR A 33 -28.45 -6.42 -6.79
N SER A 34 -28.60 -6.79 -5.52
CA SER A 34 -29.24 -5.99 -4.46
C SER A 34 -28.60 -6.30 -3.11
N PRO A 35 -28.71 -5.42 -2.10
CA PRO A 35 -28.14 -5.68 -0.78
C PRO A 35 -28.60 -7.03 -0.21
N SER A 36 -27.65 -7.88 0.20
CA SER A 36 -27.89 -9.22 0.74
C SER A 36 -28.49 -10.25 -0.24
N ALA A 37 -28.45 -10.03 -1.55
CA ALA A 37 -28.98 -10.97 -2.55
C ALA A 37 -28.32 -12.36 -2.50
N HIS A 38 -27.06 -12.45 -2.10
CA HIS A 38 -26.36 -13.74 -1.95
C HIS A 38 -26.96 -14.63 -0.84
N MET A 39 -27.65 -14.04 0.15
CA MET A 39 -28.27 -14.77 1.26
C MET A 39 -29.62 -15.36 0.89
N SER A 40 -30.28 -14.85 -0.16
CA SER A 40 -31.58 -15.35 -0.64
C SER A 40 -31.50 -16.67 -1.41
N GLY A 41 -30.29 -17.16 -1.74
CA GLY A 41 -30.10 -18.40 -2.51
C GLY A 41 -30.49 -18.28 -3.99
N ASP A 42 -30.66 -17.06 -4.49
CA ASP A 42 -31.04 -16.79 -5.87
C ASP A 42 -29.84 -17.04 -6.82
N GLN A 43 -30.09 -17.68 -7.96
CA GLN A 43 -29.01 -18.09 -8.88
C GLN A 43 -28.36 -16.90 -9.59
N ASP A 44 -29.03 -15.74 -9.65
CA ASP A 44 -28.59 -14.55 -10.38
C ASP A 44 -28.25 -13.38 -9.45
N CYS A 45 -27.73 -13.69 -8.25
CA CYS A 45 -27.41 -12.69 -7.22
C CYS A 45 -26.11 -11.89 -7.49
N TRP A 46 -25.34 -12.25 -8.53
CA TRP A 46 -24.04 -11.65 -8.85
C TRP A 46 -24.00 -11.08 -10.26
N LYS A 47 -23.63 -9.79 -10.37
CA LYS A 47 -23.39 -9.12 -11.65
C LYS A 47 -21.90 -8.88 -11.84
N GLU A 48 -21.35 -9.31 -12.98
CA GLU A 48 -19.97 -9.02 -13.36
C GLU A 48 -19.77 -7.52 -13.64
N VAL A 49 -18.67 -6.96 -13.13
CA VAL A 49 -18.37 -5.52 -13.17
C VAL A 49 -16.96 -5.18 -13.64
N GLY A 50 -16.07 -6.15 -13.80
CA GLY A 50 -14.71 -5.87 -14.26
C GLY A 50 -13.87 -7.13 -14.45
N GLN A 51 -12.80 -7.00 -15.22
CA GLN A 51 -11.86 -8.10 -15.52
C GLN A 51 -10.40 -7.77 -15.18
N ASP A 52 -10.16 -6.58 -14.64
CA ASP A 52 -8.85 -6.15 -14.17
C ASP A 52 -8.52 -6.71 -12.79
N ARG A 53 -7.24 -6.70 -12.44
CA ARG A 53 -6.79 -7.09 -11.09
C ARG A 53 -7.34 -6.18 -10.00
N VAL A 54 -7.50 -4.89 -10.31
CA VAL A 54 -8.00 -3.86 -9.39
C VAL A 54 -9.41 -3.47 -9.78
N PHE A 55 -10.29 -3.32 -8.79
CA PHE A 55 -11.64 -2.81 -9.00
C PHE A 55 -11.84 -1.53 -8.19
N THR A 56 -12.44 -0.50 -8.79
CA THR A 56 -12.80 0.74 -8.08
C THR A 56 -14.32 0.83 -8.01
N PRO A 57 -14.93 0.58 -6.83
CA PRO A 57 -16.37 0.69 -6.66
C PRO A 57 -16.85 2.11 -6.93
N SER A 58 -18.06 2.25 -7.45
CA SER A 58 -18.77 3.50 -7.65
C SER A 58 -19.75 3.79 -6.51
N ASN A 59 -20.36 4.97 -6.49
CA ASN A 59 -21.41 5.29 -5.53
C ASN A 59 -22.66 4.41 -5.67
N GLN A 60 -22.87 3.78 -6.83
CA GLN A 60 -23.97 2.83 -7.04
C GLN A 60 -23.72 1.48 -6.37
N ASP A 61 -22.50 1.23 -5.92
CA ASP A 61 -22.09 -0.03 -5.30
C ASP A 61 -22.20 0.01 -3.77
N ILE A 62 -22.49 1.18 -3.20
CA ILE A 62 -22.61 1.37 -1.75
C ILE A 62 -23.68 0.44 -1.18
N GLY A 63 -23.33 -0.27 -0.11
CA GLY A 63 -24.19 -1.25 0.56
C GLY A 63 -24.17 -2.65 -0.06
N LEU A 64 -23.41 -2.86 -1.14
CA LEU A 64 -23.28 -4.16 -1.81
C LEU A 64 -21.98 -4.85 -1.41
N LYS A 65 -22.00 -6.18 -1.32
CA LYS A 65 -20.78 -6.98 -1.29
C LYS A 65 -20.17 -7.14 -2.68
N VAL A 66 -18.88 -7.44 -2.68
CA VAL A 66 -18.08 -7.64 -3.88
C VAL A 66 -17.43 -9.02 -3.81
N MET A 67 -17.47 -9.75 -4.92
CA MET A 67 -16.77 -11.02 -5.09
C MET A 67 -15.68 -10.88 -6.13
N PHE A 68 -14.50 -11.38 -5.79
CA PHE A 68 -13.35 -11.44 -6.68
C PHE A 68 -13.08 -12.89 -7.07
N LYS A 69 -12.92 -13.15 -8.35
CA LYS A 69 -12.57 -14.45 -8.91
C LYS A 69 -11.23 -14.35 -9.64
N CYS A 70 -10.27 -15.19 -9.25
CA CYS A 70 -8.97 -15.32 -9.89
C CYS A 70 -8.81 -16.72 -10.47
N THR A 71 -8.42 -16.81 -11.74
CA THR A 71 -7.97 -18.05 -12.36
C THR A 71 -6.47 -17.94 -12.62
N PRO A 72 -5.61 -18.64 -11.86
CA PRO A 72 -4.16 -18.52 -11.99
C PRO A 72 -3.72 -19.05 -13.36
N GLY A 73 -2.83 -18.31 -14.03
CA GLY A 73 -2.27 -18.69 -15.33
C GLY A 73 -0.75 -18.54 -15.34
N ASN A 74 -0.10 -19.22 -16.28
CA ASN A 74 1.35 -19.14 -16.46
C ASN A 74 1.76 -18.94 -17.94
N GLY A 75 0.84 -18.43 -18.75
CA GLY A 75 0.98 -18.27 -20.20
C GLY A 75 0.75 -19.55 -21.02
N SER A 76 0.83 -20.74 -20.41
CA SER A 76 0.60 -22.02 -21.10
C SER A 76 -0.70 -22.71 -20.70
N ARG A 77 -1.07 -22.64 -19.42
CA ARG A 77 -2.26 -23.28 -18.86
C ARG A 77 -2.85 -22.43 -17.75
N PHE A 78 -4.11 -22.70 -17.44
CA PHE A 78 -4.81 -22.16 -16.28
C PHE A 78 -4.96 -23.25 -15.22
N GLY A 79 -4.83 -22.85 -13.95
CA GLY A 79 -5.18 -23.68 -12.80
C GLY A 79 -6.65 -23.49 -12.39
N GLU A 80 -6.99 -24.06 -11.23
CA GLU A 80 -8.35 -23.97 -10.69
C GLU A 80 -8.71 -22.55 -10.24
N PRO A 81 -9.89 -22.02 -10.60
CA PRO A 81 -10.32 -20.72 -10.16
C PRO A 81 -10.60 -20.69 -8.65
N LYS A 82 -10.28 -19.56 -8.02
CA LYS A 82 -10.61 -19.26 -6.63
C LYS A 82 -11.46 -18.00 -6.53
N GLU A 83 -12.44 -18.04 -5.66
CA GLU A 83 -13.38 -16.96 -5.41
C GLU A 83 -13.22 -16.46 -3.97
N LEU A 84 -13.28 -15.15 -3.78
CA LEU A 84 -13.20 -14.48 -2.49
C LEU A 84 -14.33 -13.46 -2.39
N LEU A 85 -15.12 -13.58 -1.34
CA LEU A 85 -16.18 -12.63 -0.99
C LEU A 85 -15.63 -11.55 -0.05
N SER A 86 -16.09 -10.31 -0.21
CA SER A 86 -15.78 -9.24 0.74
C SER A 86 -16.36 -9.51 2.13
N SER A 87 -15.58 -9.18 3.17
CA SER A 87 -16.04 -9.26 4.56
C SER A 87 -17.15 -8.22 4.82
N GLY A 88 -16.92 -6.99 4.37
CA GLY A 88 -17.86 -5.87 4.47
C GLY A 88 -18.56 -5.57 3.14
N VAL A 89 -19.45 -4.59 3.19
CA VAL A 89 -20.06 -3.94 2.01
C VAL A 89 -19.21 -2.76 1.57
N VAL A 90 -19.46 -2.25 0.36
CA VAL A 90 -18.87 -0.97 -0.07
C VAL A 90 -19.49 0.16 0.75
N GLU A 91 -18.64 0.98 1.36
CA GLU A 91 -19.00 2.15 2.13
C GLU A 91 -18.86 3.43 1.30
N ALA A 92 -19.48 4.52 1.75
CA ALA A 92 -19.23 5.82 1.16
C ALA A 92 -17.80 6.27 1.48
N GLY A 93 -17.05 6.68 0.45
CA GLY A 93 -15.76 7.34 0.65
C GLY A 93 -15.91 8.74 1.25
N PRO A 94 -14.81 9.37 1.70
CA PRO A 94 -14.82 10.81 1.96
C PRO A 94 -15.23 11.59 0.72
N GLY A 95 -15.74 12.82 0.93
CA GLY A 95 -16.09 13.73 -0.15
C GLY A 95 -14.87 14.09 -1.01
N THR A 96 -14.13 15.13 -0.63
CA THR A 96 -12.93 15.56 -1.35
C THR A 96 -11.69 15.21 -0.55
N CYS A 97 -10.72 14.58 -1.20
CA CYS A 97 -9.40 14.33 -0.64
C CYS A 97 -8.42 15.40 -1.10
N THR A 98 -7.44 15.73 -0.26
CA THR A 98 -6.41 16.74 -0.58
C THR A 98 -5.58 16.37 -1.82
N PHE A 99 -5.41 15.08 -2.09
CA PHE A 99 -4.69 14.58 -3.26
C PHE A 99 -5.49 14.65 -4.57
N ASP A 100 -6.82 14.86 -4.55
CA ASP A 100 -7.63 14.91 -5.77
C ASP A 100 -7.15 16.03 -6.72
N ASN A 101 -6.87 17.21 -6.16
CA ASN A 101 -6.30 18.33 -6.92
C ASN A 101 -4.87 18.04 -7.41
N ARG A 102 -4.09 17.25 -6.66
CA ARG A 102 -2.70 16.88 -7.03
C ARG A 102 -2.70 15.85 -8.16
N HIS A 103 -3.71 14.98 -8.22
CA HIS A 103 -3.88 13.99 -9.30
C HIS A 103 -4.11 14.64 -10.66
N MET A 104 -4.65 15.87 -10.71
CA MET A 104 -4.75 16.63 -11.96
C MET A 104 -3.40 16.91 -12.63
N TYR A 105 -2.31 16.95 -11.87
CA TYR A 105 -0.94 17.15 -12.37
C TYR A 105 -0.22 15.84 -12.69
N THR A 106 -0.83 14.70 -12.38
CA THR A 106 -0.19 13.39 -12.42
C THR A 106 -1.01 12.35 -13.17
N GLN A 107 -1.93 12.80 -14.03
CA GLN A 107 -2.87 11.95 -14.80
C GLN A 107 -2.21 10.89 -15.67
N LYS A 108 -0.94 11.07 -16.05
CA LYS A 108 -0.18 10.18 -16.92
C LYS A 108 1.16 9.83 -16.29
N LEU A 109 1.67 8.69 -16.73
CA LEU A 109 3.08 8.33 -16.55
C LEU A 109 3.98 9.38 -17.22
N THR A 110 5.18 9.51 -16.67
CA THR A 110 6.27 10.31 -17.25
C THR A 110 6.80 9.66 -18.52
N ASP A 111 7.41 10.45 -19.40
CA ASP A 111 8.16 9.92 -20.54
C ASP A 111 9.48 9.28 -20.11
N GLU A 112 10.16 8.57 -21.01
CA GLU A 112 11.45 7.91 -20.72
C GLU A 112 12.59 8.85 -20.30
N SER A 113 12.44 10.16 -20.54
CA SER A 113 13.47 11.16 -20.23
C SER A 113 13.33 11.77 -18.84
N SER A 114 12.26 11.45 -18.11
CA SER A 114 11.94 12.04 -16.81
C SER A 114 11.57 10.99 -15.77
N LEU A 115 11.79 11.33 -14.50
CA LEU A 115 11.39 10.51 -13.35
C LEU A 115 10.53 11.34 -12.42
N ARG A 116 9.39 10.78 -12.01
CA ARG A 116 8.53 11.31 -10.95
C ARG A 116 8.84 10.58 -9.65
N VAL A 117 9.27 11.35 -8.65
CA VAL A 117 9.66 10.84 -7.34
C VAL A 117 8.67 11.30 -6.28
N VAL A 118 8.24 10.39 -5.42
CA VAL A 118 7.43 10.67 -4.24
C VAL A 118 8.25 10.38 -3.00
N SER A 119 8.21 11.28 -2.02
CA SER A 119 8.66 11.01 -0.66
C SER A 119 7.49 11.28 0.29
N TYR A 120 7.13 10.29 1.11
CA TYR A 120 5.98 10.44 2.00
C TYR A 120 6.10 9.65 3.30
N ASN A 121 6.05 10.35 4.42
CA ASN A 121 5.82 9.74 5.74
C ASN A 121 4.32 9.46 5.88
N ILE A 122 3.95 8.18 6.01
CA ILE A 122 2.55 7.74 5.95
C ILE A 122 1.91 7.52 7.33
N LEU A 123 2.59 7.93 8.40
CA LEU A 123 2.17 7.80 9.80
C LEU A 123 1.92 6.34 10.23
N ALA A 124 2.84 5.78 11.01
CA ALA A 124 2.75 4.39 11.43
C ALA A 124 1.57 4.17 12.39
N ASP A 125 0.88 3.03 12.27
CA ASP A 125 -0.29 2.73 13.12
C ASP A 125 0.07 2.67 14.58
N ILE A 126 1.25 2.11 14.89
CA ILE A 126 1.70 1.97 16.26
C ILE A 126 1.75 3.30 17.00
N TYR A 127 1.99 4.40 16.27
CA TYR A 127 1.96 5.74 16.82
C TYR A 127 0.55 6.33 16.79
N ALA A 128 -0.19 6.18 15.68
CA ALA A 128 -1.52 6.77 15.51
C ALA A 128 -2.58 6.21 16.49
N GLN A 129 -2.45 4.94 16.89
CA GLN A 129 -3.45 4.24 17.71
C GLN A 129 -3.37 4.52 19.20
N THR A 130 -2.33 5.22 19.67
CA THR A 130 -2.17 5.50 21.10
C THR A 130 -3.22 6.49 21.62
N ASP A 131 -3.60 6.37 22.91
CA ASP A 131 -4.51 7.32 23.55
C ASP A 131 -3.98 8.76 23.46
N LEU A 132 -2.66 8.94 23.61
CA LEU A 132 -2.00 10.23 23.43
C LEU A 132 -2.23 10.78 22.02
N SER A 133 -2.07 9.94 20.99
CA SER A 133 -2.33 10.36 19.61
C SER A 133 -3.77 10.75 19.38
N LYS A 134 -4.73 9.94 19.85
CA LYS A 134 -6.16 10.19 19.65
C LYS A 134 -6.67 11.40 20.44
N THR A 135 -6.14 11.66 21.64
CA THR A 135 -6.67 12.68 22.56
C THR A 135 -5.86 13.96 22.63
N VAL A 136 -4.57 13.94 22.27
CA VAL A 136 -3.66 15.09 22.41
C VAL A 136 -3.06 15.52 21.07
N LEU A 137 -2.53 14.59 20.26
CA LEU A 137 -1.88 14.96 18.99
C LEU A 137 -2.89 15.25 17.88
N TYR A 138 -3.95 14.44 17.78
CA TYR A 138 -4.97 14.51 16.74
C TYR A 138 -6.41 14.61 17.27
N PRO A 139 -6.71 15.42 18.30
CA PRO A 139 -8.05 15.49 18.90
C PRO A 139 -9.11 16.04 17.92
N TYR A 140 -8.66 16.73 16.88
CA TYR A 140 -9.49 17.29 15.81
C TYR A 140 -9.79 16.28 14.70
N CYS A 141 -9.09 15.14 14.65
CA CYS A 141 -9.30 14.12 13.64
C CYS A 141 -10.42 13.18 14.08
N ALA A 142 -11.35 12.87 13.18
CA ALA A 142 -12.40 11.90 13.48
C ALA A 142 -11.76 10.53 13.81
N PRO A 143 -12.15 9.84 14.89
CA PRO A 143 -11.49 8.60 15.30
C PRO A 143 -11.41 7.54 14.20
N TYR A 144 -12.49 7.36 13.42
CA TYR A 144 -12.51 6.39 12.31
C TYR A 144 -11.49 6.73 11.20
N ALA A 145 -11.13 8.01 11.04
CA ALA A 145 -10.18 8.45 10.02
C ALA A 145 -8.72 8.24 10.44
N LEU A 146 -8.46 7.99 11.73
CA LEU A 146 -7.15 7.56 12.23
C LEU A 146 -6.95 6.04 12.09
N GLU A 147 -8.02 5.27 11.97
CA GLU A 147 -7.94 3.81 11.84
C GLU A 147 -7.19 3.40 10.57
N MET A 148 -6.32 2.40 10.69
CA MET A 148 -5.40 2.01 9.62
C MET A 148 -6.12 1.62 8.32
N ASP A 149 -7.21 0.86 8.41
CA ASP A 149 -7.96 0.42 7.24
C ASP A 149 -8.51 1.61 6.41
N TYR A 150 -8.95 2.67 7.10
CA TYR A 150 -9.39 3.89 6.44
C TYR A 150 -8.21 4.61 5.78
N ARG A 151 -7.12 4.84 6.54
CA ARG A 151 -5.93 5.53 6.03
C ARG A 151 -5.29 4.80 4.85
N GLN A 152 -5.20 3.48 4.89
CA GLN A 152 -4.64 2.68 3.80
C GLN A 152 -5.39 2.84 2.50
N ASN A 153 -6.73 2.91 2.54
CA ASN A 153 -7.51 3.18 1.34
C ASN A 153 -7.15 4.53 0.72
N LEU A 154 -7.02 5.57 1.54
CA LEU A 154 -6.60 6.90 1.10
C LEU A 154 -5.18 6.89 0.55
N ILE A 155 -4.22 6.29 1.26
CA ILE A 155 -2.82 6.19 0.84
C ILE A 155 -2.70 5.44 -0.49
N LYS A 156 -3.42 4.32 -0.67
CA LYS A 156 -3.41 3.55 -1.93
C LYS A 156 -3.91 4.39 -3.10
N LYS A 157 -5.05 5.07 -2.93
CA LYS A 157 -5.59 5.97 -3.96
C LYS A 157 -4.63 7.10 -4.27
N GLU A 158 -4.07 7.72 -3.23
CA GLU A 158 -3.11 8.80 -3.35
C GLU A 158 -1.87 8.38 -4.15
N LEU A 159 -1.20 7.31 -3.74
CA LEU A 159 0.05 6.85 -4.34
C LEU A 159 -0.14 6.33 -5.78
N SER A 160 -1.20 5.54 -6.02
CA SER A 160 -1.50 5.03 -7.37
C SER A 160 -1.85 6.15 -8.34
N GLY A 161 -2.61 7.16 -7.89
CA GLY A 161 -2.97 8.31 -8.73
C GLY A 161 -1.80 9.23 -9.08
N TYR A 162 -0.67 9.16 -8.34
CA TYR A 162 0.52 9.93 -8.70
C TYR A 162 1.25 9.44 -9.93
N ASN A 163 1.00 8.22 -10.39
CA ASN A 163 1.69 7.67 -11.56
C ASN A 163 3.22 7.88 -11.46
N ALA A 164 3.77 7.67 -10.27
CA ALA A 164 5.18 7.91 -9.96
C ALA A 164 6.07 6.83 -10.59
N ASP A 165 7.37 7.07 -10.60
CA ASP A 165 8.40 6.11 -11.01
C ASP A 165 9.18 5.57 -9.81
N ILE A 166 9.38 6.42 -8.78
CA ILE A 166 10.01 6.07 -7.51
C ILE A 166 9.13 6.59 -6.38
N ILE A 167 8.88 5.75 -5.36
CA ILE A 167 8.13 6.13 -4.16
C ILE A 167 8.95 5.71 -2.94
N CYS A 168 9.40 6.68 -2.15
CA CYS A 168 10.10 6.47 -0.89
C CYS A 168 9.17 6.79 0.29
N LEU A 169 8.85 5.80 1.10
CA LEU A 169 7.95 5.92 2.23
C LEU A 169 8.69 5.79 3.56
N GLN A 170 8.23 6.54 4.56
CA GLN A 170 8.67 6.47 5.95
C GLN A 170 7.48 6.15 6.85
N GLU A 171 7.73 5.62 8.05
CA GLU A 171 6.68 5.22 9.00
C GLU A 171 5.75 4.13 8.43
N VAL A 172 6.36 3.15 7.77
CA VAL A 172 5.63 2.02 7.19
C VAL A 172 5.65 0.85 8.16
N ASP A 173 4.52 0.49 8.76
CA ASP A 173 4.43 -0.74 9.55
C ASP A 173 4.68 -1.97 8.66
N LYS A 174 5.32 -3.01 9.20
CA LYS A 174 5.63 -4.23 8.44
C LYS A 174 4.38 -4.88 7.83
N GLY A 175 3.28 -4.94 8.58
CA GLY A 175 2.01 -5.46 8.09
C GLY A 175 1.41 -4.61 6.96
N VAL A 176 1.50 -3.27 7.08
CA VAL A 176 1.08 -2.34 6.02
C VAL A 176 1.86 -2.59 4.72
N PHE A 177 3.18 -2.78 4.82
CA PHE A 177 4.01 -3.09 3.66
C PHE A 177 3.58 -4.41 2.98
N VAL A 178 3.50 -5.50 3.74
CA VAL A 178 3.27 -6.86 3.21
C VAL A 178 1.83 -7.06 2.74
N ASP A 179 0.86 -6.62 3.53
CA ASP A 179 -0.54 -6.99 3.32
C ASP A 179 -1.33 -5.94 2.53
N SER A 180 -0.80 -4.71 2.43
CA SER A 180 -1.57 -3.57 1.92
C SER A 180 -0.88 -2.85 0.77
N LEU A 181 0.31 -2.28 0.99
CA LEU A 181 0.98 -1.44 0.00
C LEU A 181 1.63 -2.25 -1.11
N SER A 182 2.35 -3.33 -0.78
CA SER A 182 3.02 -4.16 -1.80
C SER A 182 2.02 -4.77 -2.79
N PRO A 183 0.90 -5.39 -2.36
CA PRO A 183 -0.08 -5.91 -3.30
C PRO A 183 -0.75 -4.84 -4.15
N ALA A 184 -0.98 -3.65 -3.57
CA ALA A 184 -1.58 -2.52 -4.28
C ALA A 184 -0.62 -1.98 -5.34
N LEU A 185 0.60 -1.58 -4.96
CA LEU A 185 1.57 -0.98 -5.87
C LEU A 185 2.09 -1.98 -6.92
N ASP A 186 2.16 -3.28 -6.58
CA ASP A 186 2.41 -4.34 -7.57
C ASP A 186 1.36 -4.36 -8.68
N ALA A 187 0.07 -4.20 -8.33
CA ALA A 187 -1.00 -4.10 -9.31
C ALA A 187 -0.90 -2.84 -10.20
N PHE A 188 -0.16 -1.82 -9.76
CA PHE A 188 0.15 -0.60 -10.53
C PHE A 188 1.55 -0.64 -11.19
N GLY A 189 2.20 -1.80 -11.19
CA GLY A 189 3.46 -2.04 -11.92
C GLY A 189 4.73 -1.65 -11.17
N PHE A 190 4.70 -1.62 -9.84
CA PHE A 190 5.87 -1.37 -9.01
C PHE A 190 6.40 -2.66 -8.38
N ASP A 191 7.72 -2.73 -8.24
CA ASP A 191 8.38 -3.58 -7.25
C ASP A 191 8.71 -2.73 -6.01
N GLY A 192 8.92 -3.38 -4.87
CA GLY A 192 9.21 -2.70 -3.61
C GLY A 192 10.18 -3.45 -2.71
N VAL A 193 10.98 -2.69 -1.97
CA VAL A 193 11.84 -3.19 -0.89
C VAL A 193 11.47 -2.52 0.42
N PHE A 194 11.68 -3.23 1.52
CA PHE A 194 11.37 -2.76 2.87
C PHE A 194 12.55 -2.96 3.81
N ARG A 195 12.83 -1.94 4.63
CA ARG A 195 13.83 -1.98 5.69
C ARG A 195 13.20 -1.52 7.00
N ILE A 196 13.07 -2.44 7.95
CA ILE A 196 12.60 -2.11 9.29
C ILE A 196 13.65 -1.27 10.04
N LYS A 197 13.21 -0.29 10.83
CA LYS A 197 14.09 0.39 11.77
C LYS A 197 14.37 -0.51 12.97
N GLU A 198 15.60 -0.47 13.47
CA GLU A 198 15.96 -1.27 14.63
C GLU A 198 15.18 -0.83 15.87
N ARG A 199 14.73 -1.79 16.69
CA ARG A 199 13.96 -1.55 17.92
C ARG A 199 12.64 -0.80 17.73
N GLN A 200 12.17 -0.69 16.49
CA GLN A 200 10.89 -0.08 16.13
C GLN A 200 10.03 -1.08 15.36
N HIS A 201 8.75 -0.77 15.26
CA HIS A 201 7.75 -1.63 14.61
C HIS A 201 7.41 -1.17 13.18
N GLU A 202 8.02 -0.07 12.74
CA GLU A 202 7.90 0.53 11.41
C GLU A 202 9.25 0.65 10.73
N GLY A 203 9.22 0.96 9.44
CA GLY A 203 10.41 1.12 8.63
C GLY A 203 10.23 2.01 7.42
N LEU A 204 11.18 1.82 6.51
CA LEU A 204 11.28 2.50 5.24
C LEU A 204 10.86 1.55 4.12
N ALA A 205 10.13 2.06 3.13
CA ALA A 205 9.83 1.31 1.92
C ALA A 205 10.23 2.12 0.69
N THR A 206 10.83 1.45 -0.29
CA THR A 206 11.15 2.07 -1.58
C THR A 206 10.51 1.24 -2.68
N TYR A 207 9.65 1.88 -3.48
CA TYR A 207 9.05 1.28 -4.66
C TYR A 207 9.60 1.90 -5.92
N PHE A 208 9.75 1.09 -6.97
CA PHE A 208 10.25 1.52 -8.28
C PHE A 208 9.44 0.86 -9.39
N ARG A 209 9.12 1.63 -10.43
CA ARG A 209 8.27 1.19 -11.53
C ARG A 209 9.02 0.22 -12.45
N ARG A 210 8.51 -1.01 -12.57
CA ARG A 210 9.12 -2.11 -13.34
C ARG A 210 9.37 -1.78 -14.80
N SER A 211 8.52 -0.95 -15.42
CA SER A 211 8.66 -0.58 -16.82
C SER A 211 9.85 0.34 -17.10
N LYS A 212 10.43 0.99 -16.08
CA LYS A 212 11.53 1.96 -16.23
C LYS A 212 12.78 1.60 -15.42
N LEU A 213 12.60 0.95 -14.28
CA LEU A 213 13.66 0.73 -13.29
C LEU A 213 13.70 -0.74 -12.87
N LYS A 214 14.91 -1.22 -12.60
CA LYS A 214 15.19 -2.53 -12.02
C LYS A 214 16.17 -2.36 -10.86
N LEU A 215 15.90 -3.02 -9.75
CA LEU A 215 16.83 -3.10 -8.63
C LEU A 215 18.07 -3.89 -9.06
N LEU A 216 19.24 -3.27 -8.91
CA LEU A 216 20.54 -3.92 -9.14
C LEU A 216 21.12 -4.41 -7.82
N GLU A 217 21.24 -3.50 -6.85
CA GLU A 217 21.86 -3.73 -5.56
C GLU A 217 21.12 -2.94 -4.47
N GLN A 218 21.24 -3.38 -3.22
CA GLN A 218 20.62 -2.75 -2.05
C GLN A 218 21.65 -2.60 -0.94
N TYR A 219 21.81 -1.37 -0.45
CA TYR A 219 22.80 -0.99 0.56
C TYR A 219 22.11 -0.26 1.71
N ASP A 220 21.49 -1.03 2.62
CA ASP A 220 20.85 -0.46 3.80
C ASP A 220 21.87 -0.34 4.93
N VAL A 221 22.02 0.86 5.47
CA VAL A 221 22.92 1.12 6.59
C VAL A 221 22.15 1.52 7.84
N MET A 222 22.58 0.99 8.98
CA MET A 222 22.21 1.53 10.27
C MET A 222 23.25 2.57 10.67
N LEU A 223 22.81 3.79 10.98
CA LEU A 223 23.75 4.91 11.18
C LEU A 223 24.71 4.68 12.36
N SER A 224 24.22 4.11 13.46
CA SER A 224 25.03 3.76 14.64
C SER A 224 26.07 2.69 14.33
N GLU A 225 25.66 1.61 13.67
CA GLU A 225 26.55 0.53 13.24
C GLU A 225 27.58 1.03 12.22
N ALA A 226 27.15 1.74 11.18
CA ALA A 226 28.04 2.27 10.16
C ALA A 226 29.08 3.21 10.77
N LEU A 227 28.66 4.16 11.61
CA LEU A 227 29.58 5.11 12.24
C LEU A 227 30.65 4.41 13.10
N THR A 228 30.28 3.33 13.80
CA THR A 228 31.16 2.65 14.76
C THR A 228 32.03 1.55 14.14
N THR A 229 31.57 0.92 13.05
CA THR A 229 32.23 -0.25 12.47
C THR A 229 32.86 -0.01 11.10
N ASP A 230 32.31 0.89 10.28
CA ASP A 230 32.82 1.14 8.93
C ASP A 230 34.05 2.08 8.98
N PRO A 231 35.23 1.63 8.50
CA PRO A 231 36.42 2.47 8.42
C PRO A 231 36.21 3.77 7.64
N LEU A 232 35.24 3.82 6.72
CA LEU A 232 34.85 5.01 5.95
C LEU A 232 34.48 6.18 6.88
N HIS A 233 33.96 5.91 8.07
CA HIS A 233 33.43 6.91 8.99
C HIS A 233 34.36 7.24 10.16
N ARG A 234 35.63 6.79 10.13
CA ARG A 234 36.61 6.97 11.22
C ARG A 234 36.80 8.43 11.65
N GLU A 235 36.95 9.35 10.69
CA GLU A 235 37.14 10.78 11.01
C GLU A 235 35.92 11.37 11.73
N LEU A 236 34.71 10.97 11.31
CA LEU A 236 33.48 11.41 11.95
C LEU A 236 33.35 10.81 13.36
N LEU A 237 33.70 9.54 13.52
CA LEU A 237 33.71 8.87 14.82
C LEU A 237 34.69 9.52 15.80
N GLU A 238 35.88 9.92 15.33
CA GLU A 238 36.87 10.64 16.16
C GLU A 238 36.30 11.98 16.66
N LYS A 239 35.65 12.75 15.77
CA LYS A 239 34.99 14.01 16.14
C LYS A 239 33.84 13.80 17.12
N VAL A 240 32.96 12.83 16.88
CA VAL A 240 31.85 12.49 17.78
C VAL A 240 32.39 12.03 19.15
N SER A 241 33.49 11.27 19.17
CA SER A 241 34.10 10.77 20.40
C SER A 241 34.69 11.87 21.30
N THR A 242 34.89 13.08 20.79
CA THR A 242 35.27 14.24 21.62
C THR A 242 34.15 14.68 22.58
N ASN A 243 32.91 14.24 22.33
CA ASN A 243 31.76 14.48 23.20
C ASN A 243 31.17 13.14 23.68
N PRO A 244 31.53 12.66 24.88
CA PRO A 244 31.08 11.37 25.39
C PRO A 244 29.56 11.22 25.46
N SER A 245 28.84 12.27 25.85
CA SER A 245 27.37 12.24 25.94
C SER A 245 26.70 12.15 24.57
N LEU A 246 27.29 12.73 23.53
CA LEU A 246 26.80 12.58 22.17
C LEU A 246 27.06 11.16 21.64
N LYS A 247 28.27 10.65 21.86
CA LYS A 247 28.65 9.28 21.46
C LYS A 247 27.71 8.24 22.08
N GLU A 248 27.48 8.34 23.39
CA GLU A 248 26.59 7.43 24.12
C GLU A 248 25.15 7.45 23.56
N LYS A 249 24.64 8.61 23.14
CA LYS A 249 23.30 8.73 22.52
C LYS A 249 23.21 8.18 21.09
N ILE A 250 24.33 8.03 20.40
CA ILE A 250 24.37 7.48 19.04
C ILE A 250 24.55 5.96 19.08
N GLU A 251 25.28 5.45 20.08
CA GLU A 251 25.51 4.01 20.26
C GLU A 251 24.30 3.28 20.90
N ASN A 252 23.52 4.00 21.72
CA ASN A 252 22.33 3.46 22.40
C ASN A 252 21.04 3.71 21.64
#